data_AF-I0WTP5-F1
#
_entry.id   AF-I0WTP5-F1
#
_cell.length_a   1.000
_cell.length_b   1.000
_cell.length_c   1.000
_cell.angle_alpha   90.00
_cell.angle_beta   90.00
_cell.angle_gamma   90.00
#
_symmetry.space_group_name_H-M   'P 1'
#
loop_
_entity.id
_entity.type
_entity.pdbx_description
1 polymer ?
#
loop_
_entity_poly.entity_id
_entity_poly.type
_entity_poly.pdbx_seq_one_letter_code
_entity_poly.pdbx_strand_id
1 'polypeptide(L)'
;MELVTHMNAGDDAGAPIRLVLESSRVVVQWRVDGTSLVAPEDDLDAILLRDPPSPHGIWQKPLGPGTISSFGEATPGELGRPSWWVLYGHAGPSVDVRVHIDEDDVPDPVVHRVGGVWACEWVSYPTFAEIHRSDRDRTDRVSFERPMFMPPAPHPEVEIRQRRRGRGSGKSVENR
;
A
#
# COMPACT_ATOMS: atom_id res chain seq x y z
N MET A 1 -10.85 32.01 46.19
CA MET A 1 -10.65 30.64 45.67
C MET A 1 -11.17 30.65 44.25
N GLU A 2 -10.27 30.85 43.29
CA GLU A 2 -10.62 30.77 41.86
C GLU A 2 -10.63 29.30 41.46
N LEU A 3 -11.78 28.85 40.96
CA LEU A 3 -11.94 27.52 40.41
C LEU A 3 -11.31 27.55 39.01
N VAL A 4 -10.05 27.15 38.89
CA VAL A 4 -9.41 26.93 37.59
C VAL A 4 -10.06 25.70 36.98
N THR A 5 -11.05 25.92 36.12
CA THR A 5 -11.58 24.89 35.23
C THR A 5 -10.48 24.58 34.22
N HIS A 6 -9.73 23.50 34.45
CA HIS A 6 -8.91 22.89 33.41
C HIS A 6 -9.86 22.50 32.27
N MET A 7 -9.87 23.31 31.21
CA MET A 7 -10.43 22.91 29.93
C MET A 7 -9.65 21.68 29.48
N ASN A 8 -10.24 20.50 29.62
CA ASN A 8 -9.83 19.35 28.85
C ASN A 8 -9.95 19.77 27.39
N ALA A 9 -8.81 19.87 26.69
CA ALA A 9 -8.75 19.80 25.25
C ALA A 9 -9.19 18.38 24.84
N GLY A 10 -10.47 18.09 25.03
CA GLY A 10 -11.14 16.97 24.40
C GLY A 10 -11.46 17.42 22.98
N ASP A 11 -10.47 17.28 22.11
CA ASP A 11 -10.58 17.46 20.68
C ASP A 11 -11.80 16.67 20.17
N ASP A 12 -12.87 17.37 19.85
CA ASP A 12 -13.95 16.86 19.01
C ASP A 12 -13.39 16.77 17.57
N ALA A 13 -12.52 15.78 17.34
CA ALA A 13 -11.90 15.52 16.04
C ALA A 13 -12.91 14.98 15.00
N GLY A 14 -14.22 15.05 15.31
CA GLY A 14 -15.30 14.48 14.53
C GLY A 14 -15.24 12.96 14.47
N ALA A 15 -16.31 12.35 13.96
CA ALA A 15 -16.28 10.94 13.59
C ALA A 15 -15.28 10.76 12.42
N PRO A 16 -14.36 9.77 12.49
CA PRO A 16 -13.41 9.55 11.42
C PRO A 16 -14.12 9.13 10.13
N ILE A 17 -13.62 9.63 9.00
CA ILE A 17 -14.06 9.17 7.67
C ILE A 17 -13.35 7.85 7.40
N ARG A 18 -14.09 6.86 6.88
CA ARG A 18 -13.61 5.48 6.67
C ARG A 18 -13.67 5.10 5.19
N LEU A 19 -12.60 4.48 4.71
CA LEU A 19 -12.55 3.65 3.50
C LEU A 19 -12.20 2.23 3.90
N VAL A 20 -12.81 1.27 3.21
CA VAL A 20 -12.43 -0.15 3.29
C VAL A 20 -12.03 -0.57 1.88
N LEU A 21 -10.81 -1.06 1.73
CA LEU A 21 -10.33 -1.62 0.47
C LEU A 21 -10.97 -3.01 0.27
N GLU A 22 -11.43 -3.30 -0.94
CA GLU A 22 -12.37 -4.39 -1.20
C GLU A 22 -11.72 -5.77 -1.06
N SER A 23 -10.52 -5.94 -1.61
CA SER A 23 -9.79 -7.21 -1.72
C SER A 23 -9.05 -7.54 -0.43
N SER A 24 -8.33 -6.57 0.13
CA SER A 24 -7.50 -6.73 1.32
C SER A 24 -8.26 -6.57 2.63
N ARG A 25 -9.47 -5.97 2.58
CA ARG A 25 -10.21 -5.53 3.77
C ARG A 25 -9.40 -4.60 4.67
N VAL A 26 -8.37 -3.94 4.14
CA VAL A 26 -7.64 -2.91 4.89
C VAL A 26 -8.53 -1.69 5.04
N VAL A 27 -8.63 -1.22 6.28
CA VAL A 27 -9.39 -0.05 6.67
C VAL A 27 -8.46 1.14 6.75
N VAL A 28 -8.84 2.23 6.08
CA VAL A 28 -8.19 3.54 6.16
C VAL A 28 -9.16 4.49 6.84
N GLN A 29 -8.78 5.01 8.00
CA GLN A 29 -9.53 6.03 8.73
C GLN A 29 -8.74 7.33 8.78
N TRP A 30 -9.44 8.46 8.63
CA TRP A 30 -8.86 9.79 8.73
C TRP A 30 -9.72 10.72 9.59
N ARG A 31 -9.07 11.58 10.36
CA ARG A 31 -9.69 12.59 11.22
C ARG A 31 -9.35 14.00 10.76
N VAL A 32 -10.21 14.97 11.11
CA VAL A 32 -10.01 16.38 10.70
C VAL A 32 -8.77 17.03 11.30
N ASP A 33 -8.24 16.48 12.38
CA ASP A 33 -6.95 16.86 12.98
C ASP A 33 -5.74 16.45 12.11
N GLY A 34 -5.98 15.76 10.99
CA GLY A 34 -4.97 15.30 10.05
C GLY A 34 -4.37 13.94 10.38
N THR A 35 -4.78 13.30 11.47
CA THR A 35 -4.30 11.96 11.83
C THR A 35 -5.06 10.86 11.09
N SER A 36 -4.40 9.71 10.93
CA SER A 36 -4.97 8.54 10.25
C SER A 36 -4.66 7.24 10.97
N LEU A 37 -5.52 6.25 10.78
CA LEU A 37 -5.30 4.86 11.17
C LEU A 37 -5.45 3.98 9.93
N VAL A 38 -4.46 3.12 9.67
CA VAL A 38 -4.52 2.15 8.58
C VAL A 38 -4.19 0.78 9.13
N ALA A 39 -5.12 -0.17 9.00
CA ALA A 39 -4.98 -1.52 9.56
C ALA A 39 -5.88 -2.52 8.82
N PRO A 40 -5.57 -3.83 8.83
CA PRO A 40 -6.52 -4.87 8.47
C PRO A 40 -7.81 -4.74 9.30
N GLU A 41 -8.97 -5.00 8.68
CA GLU A 41 -10.26 -4.90 9.37
C GLU A 41 -10.35 -5.81 10.61
N ASP A 42 -9.81 -7.03 10.51
CA ASP A 42 -9.81 -8.01 11.59
C ASP A 42 -9.01 -7.55 12.83
N ASP A 43 -8.02 -6.68 12.63
CA ASP A 43 -7.20 -6.13 13.72
C ASP A 43 -7.77 -4.84 14.30
N LEU A 44 -8.74 -4.20 13.62
CA LEU A 44 -9.18 -2.85 13.92
C LEU A 44 -9.76 -2.74 15.35
N ASP A 45 -10.63 -3.67 15.73
CA ASP A 45 -11.25 -3.66 17.06
C ASP A 45 -10.20 -3.86 18.17
N ALA A 46 -9.25 -4.78 17.96
CA ALA A 46 -8.16 -5.02 18.90
C ALA A 46 -7.26 -3.79 19.06
N ILE A 47 -6.99 -3.06 17.96
CA ILE A 47 -6.20 -1.83 17.97
C ILE A 47 -6.95 -0.72 18.71
N LEU A 48 -8.25 -0.54 18.43
CA LEU A 48 -9.08 0.51 19.02
C LEU A 48 -9.30 0.30 20.53
N LEU A 49 -9.32 -0.95 20.99
CA LEU A 49 -9.52 -1.32 22.39
C LEU A 49 -8.24 -1.43 23.22
N ARG A 50 -7.06 -1.16 22.63
CA ARG A 50 -5.77 -1.37 23.29
C ARG A 50 -5.56 -0.39 24.45
N ASP A 51 -5.32 -0.93 25.65
CA ASP A 51 -5.00 -0.19 26.89
C ASP A 51 -3.69 -0.72 27.53
N PRO A 52 -2.69 0.14 27.85
CA PRO A 52 -2.63 1.56 27.49
C PRO A 52 -2.52 1.73 25.98
N PRO A 53 -3.01 2.86 25.43
CA PRO A 53 -2.74 3.19 24.05
C PRO A 53 -1.23 3.15 23.82
N SER A 54 -0.81 2.67 22.64
CA SER A 54 0.60 2.70 22.22
C SER A 54 1.22 4.05 22.63
N PRO A 55 2.47 4.10 23.12
CA PRO A 55 3.12 5.36 23.48
C PRO A 55 3.19 6.37 22.31
N HIS A 56 2.93 5.91 21.08
CA HIS A 56 2.86 6.73 19.87
C HIS A 56 1.42 7.07 19.42
N GLY A 57 0.40 6.67 20.18
CA GLY A 57 -1.00 6.69 19.75
C GLY A 57 -1.32 5.65 18.68
N ILE A 58 -2.59 5.30 18.54
CA ILE A 58 -3.07 4.49 17.40
C ILE A 58 -3.32 5.35 16.15
N TRP A 59 -3.56 6.64 16.35
CA TRP A 59 -3.72 7.65 15.31
C TRP A 59 -2.36 8.20 14.91
N GLN A 60 -1.95 7.90 13.69
CA GLN A 60 -0.68 8.30 13.13
C GLN A 60 -0.78 9.72 12.60
N LYS A 61 0.21 10.55 12.91
CA LYS A 61 0.41 11.83 12.22
C LYS A 61 0.72 11.57 10.74
N PRO A 62 0.49 12.56 9.86
CA PRO A 62 0.88 12.46 8.47
C PRO A 62 2.30 11.96 8.33
N LEU A 63 2.47 10.93 7.50
CA LEU A 63 3.79 10.43 7.14
C LEU A 63 4.58 11.56 6.49
N GLY A 64 5.89 11.60 6.75
CA GLY A 64 6.77 12.61 6.17
C GLY A 64 6.66 12.64 4.64
N PRO A 65 7.01 13.77 3.98
CA PRO A 65 6.92 13.85 2.53
C PRO A 65 7.64 12.68 1.86
N GLY A 66 6.89 11.82 1.17
CA GLY A 66 7.43 10.68 0.43
C GLY A 66 7.57 9.38 1.18
N THR A 67 7.21 9.38 2.45
CA THR A 67 7.07 8.14 3.19
C THR A 67 5.81 7.45 2.69
N ILE A 68 6.01 6.21 2.24
CA ILE A 68 5.00 5.29 1.75
C ILE A 68 5.07 4.06 2.65
N SER A 69 3.91 3.50 2.94
CA SER A 69 3.79 2.28 3.75
C SER A 69 2.97 1.25 2.98
N SER A 70 3.13 -0.02 3.34
CA SER A 70 2.49 -1.13 2.64
C SER A 70 1.96 -2.20 3.57
N PHE A 71 0.93 -2.92 3.12
CA PHE A 71 0.48 -4.19 3.68
C PHE A 71 0.49 -5.26 2.59
N GLY A 72 0.57 -6.52 3.00
CA GLY A 72 0.39 -7.69 2.13
C GLY A 72 -0.29 -8.82 2.90
N GLU A 73 -0.95 -9.72 2.17
CA GLU A 73 -1.56 -10.92 2.74
C GLU A 73 -0.54 -11.81 3.46
N ALA A 74 0.66 -11.86 2.88
CA ALA A 74 1.79 -12.64 3.32
C ALA A 74 3.07 -11.88 2.96
N THR A 75 4.21 -12.36 3.46
CA THR A 75 5.49 -11.84 2.96
C THR A 75 5.60 -12.17 1.46
N PRO A 76 6.16 -11.25 0.65
CA PRO A 76 6.54 -11.56 -0.72
C PRO A 76 7.10 -12.97 -0.94
N GLY A 77 6.40 -13.71 -1.80
CA GLY A 77 6.76 -15.04 -2.26
C GLY A 77 6.52 -16.17 -1.26
N GLU A 78 5.78 -15.95 -0.17
CA GLU A 78 5.31 -17.05 0.70
C GLU A 78 4.18 -17.86 0.06
N LEU A 79 3.41 -17.26 -0.83
CA LEU A 79 2.27 -17.90 -1.48
C LEU A 79 2.66 -18.43 -2.87
N GLY A 80 2.25 -19.65 -3.18
CA GLY A 80 2.31 -20.22 -4.55
C GLY A 80 1.20 -19.71 -5.48
N ARG A 81 0.60 -18.56 -5.13
CA ARG A 81 -0.50 -17.90 -5.85
C ARG A 81 -0.34 -16.37 -5.72
N PRO A 82 -1.04 -15.57 -6.53
CA PRO A 82 -1.11 -14.13 -6.30
C PRO A 82 -1.60 -13.79 -4.89
N SER A 83 -0.99 -12.77 -4.31
CA SER A 83 -1.36 -12.13 -3.04
C SER A 83 -2.04 -10.81 -3.34
N TRP A 84 -2.89 -10.33 -2.42
CA TRP A 84 -3.23 -8.91 -2.42
C TRP A 84 -2.09 -8.09 -1.80
N TRP A 85 -1.96 -6.85 -2.28
CA TRP A 85 -0.99 -5.86 -1.82
C TRP A 85 -1.70 -4.53 -1.61
N VAL A 86 -1.26 -3.76 -0.62
CA VAL A 86 -1.76 -2.42 -0.35
C VAL A 86 -0.59 -1.45 -0.26
N LEU A 87 -0.74 -0.30 -0.90
CA LEU A 87 0.11 0.88 -0.69
C LEU A 87 -0.73 2.02 -0.15
N TYR A 88 -0.16 2.79 0.77
CA TYR A 88 -0.76 4.02 1.22
C TYR A 88 0.29 5.07 1.58
N GLY A 89 -0.13 6.32 1.56
CA GLY A 89 0.70 7.45 1.93
C GLY A 89 -0.12 8.72 2.14
N HIS A 90 0.58 9.81 2.45
CA HIS A 90 -0.03 11.12 2.61
C HIS A 90 0.30 12.03 1.43
N ALA A 91 -0.73 12.74 0.95
CA ALA A 91 -0.60 13.74 -0.10
C ALA A 91 -1.69 14.80 0.05
N GLY A 92 -1.36 16.04 -0.31
CA GLY A 92 -2.36 17.13 -0.33
C GLY A 92 -3.49 16.84 -1.33
N PRO A 93 -4.67 17.44 -1.16
CA PRO A 93 -5.83 17.19 -2.01
C PRO A 93 -5.61 17.59 -3.49
N SER A 94 -4.69 18.51 -3.75
CA SER A 94 -4.32 18.96 -5.12
C SER A 94 -3.21 18.13 -5.77
N VAL A 95 -2.56 17.23 -5.04
CA VAL A 95 -1.47 16.39 -5.55
C VAL A 95 -2.09 15.21 -6.28
N ASP A 96 -1.85 15.05 -7.58
CA ASP A 96 -2.21 13.84 -8.32
C ASP A 96 -1.28 12.69 -7.94
N VAL A 97 -1.83 11.49 -7.75
CA VAL A 97 -1.08 10.30 -7.35
C VAL A 97 -1.51 9.16 -8.27
N ARG A 98 -0.54 8.52 -8.92
CA ARG A 98 -0.75 7.35 -9.77
C ARG A 98 0.21 6.25 -9.36
N VAL A 99 -0.24 5.02 -9.45
CA VAL A 99 0.55 3.84 -9.15
C VAL A 99 0.54 2.95 -10.38
N HIS A 100 1.73 2.59 -10.85
CA HIS A 100 1.94 1.66 -11.94
C HIS A 100 2.55 0.37 -11.38
N ILE A 101 2.07 -0.78 -11.82
CA ILE A 101 2.66 -2.08 -11.45
C ILE A 101 3.58 -2.51 -12.60
N ASP A 102 4.83 -2.82 -12.28
CA ASP A 102 5.89 -3.21 -13.23
C ASP A 102 5.69 -4.66 -13.72
N GLU A 103 4.48 -4.98 -14.18
CA GLU A 103 4.06 -6.27 -14.75
C GLU A 103 3.09 -6.06 -15.91
N ASP A 104 3.43 -6.60 -17.09
CA ASP A 104 2.66 -6.39 -18.34
C ASP A 104 1.16 -6.76 -18.22
N ASP A 105 0.81 -7.74 -17.37
CA ASP A 105 -0.56 -8.29 -17.25
C ASP A 105 -1.31 -7.80 -16.00
N VAL A 106 -0.73 -6.86 -15.22
CA VAL A 106 -1.38 -6.30 -14.03
C VAL A 106 -1.78 -4.84 -14.31
N PRO A 107 -3.09 -4.50 -14.25
CA PRO A 107 -3.52 -3.13 -14.48
C PRO A 107 -3.10 -2.21 -13.33
N ASP A 108 -2.87 -0.94 -13.64
CA ASP A 108 -2.66 0.11 -12.65
C ASP A 108 -3.85 0.15 -11.66
N PRO A 109 -3.60 0.07 -10.34
CA PRO A 109 -4.66 0.05 -9.36
C PRO A 109 -5.37 1.40 -9.25
N VAL A 110 -6.64 1.35 -8.88
CA VAL A 110 -7.42 2.56 -8.56
C VAL A 110 -6.85 3.18 -7.28
N VAL A 111 -6.51 4.47 -7.35
CA VAL A 111 -6.08 5.25 -6.18
C VAL A 111 -7.29 5.86 -5.51
N HIS A 112 -7.60 5.40 -4.30
CA HIS A 112 -8.64 5.94 -3.45
C HIS A 112 -8.11 7.05 -2.55
N ARG A 113 -8.99 7.95 -2.10
CA ARG A 113 -8.65 9.03 -1.16
C ARG A 113 -9.61 9.10 0.01
N VAL A 114 -9.03 9.37 1.18
CA VAL A 114 -9.76 9.70 2.41
C VAL A 114 -9.02 10.81 3.12
N GLY A 115 -9.58 12.02 3.10
CA GLY A 115 -8.92 13.20 3.66
C GLY A 115 -7.52 13.39 3.07
N GLY A 116 -6.49 13.39 3.92
CA GLY A 116 -5.08 13.53 3.53
C GLY A 116 -4.37 12.23 3.13
N VAL A 117 -5.07 11.10 3.14
CA VAL A 117 -4.52 9.77 2.82
C VAL A 117 -4.93 9.36 1.41
N TRP A 118 -3.98 8.82 0.66
CA TRP A 118 -4.25 8.03 -0.53
C TRP A 118 -3.91 6.56 -0.25
N ALA A 119 -4.66 5.65 -0.85
CA ALA A 119 -4.42 4.23 -0.76
C ALA A 119 -4.84 3.52 -2.05
N CYS A 120 -4.19 2.42 -2.38
CA CYS A 120 -4.59 1.55 -3.48
C CYS A 120 -4.27 0.10 -3.12
N GLU A 121 -4.94 -0.82 -3.80
CA GLU A 121 -4.67 -2.26 -3.71
C GLU A 121 -4.69 -2.92 -5.07
N TRP A 122 -4.00 -4.05 -5.18
CA TRP A 122 -4.03 -4.91 -6.36
C TRP A 122 -3.72 -6.35 -5.95
N VAL A 123 -3.89 -7.28 -6.90
CA VAL A 123 -3.56 -8.70 -6.71
C VAL A 123 -2.52 -9.10 -7.75
N SER A 124 -1.35 -9.57 -7.28
CA SER A 124 -0.26 -10.02 -8.16
C SER A 124 0.66 -11.00 -7.43
N TYR A 125 1.56 -11.62 -8.20
CA TYR A 125 2.77 -12.21 -7.62
C TYR A 125 3.71 -11.11 -7.07
N PRO A 126 4.78 -11.49 -6.34
CA PRO A 126 5.82 -10.56 -5.92
C PRO A 126 6.32 -9.68 -7.07
N THR A 127 6.32 -8.36 -6.86
CA THR A 127 6.45 -7.38 -7.96
C THR A 127 7.04 -6.04 -7.52
N PHE A 128 7.15 -5.10 -8.45
CA PHE A 128 7.43 -3.69 -8.15
C PHE A 128 6.22 -2.80 -8.44
N ALA A 129 6.08 -1.77 -7.62
CA ALA A 129 5.16 -0.66 -7.87
C ALA A 129 5.95 0.64 -8.04
N GLU A 130 5.59 1.43 -9.05
CA GLU A 130 6.09 2.76 -9.32
C GLU A 130 5.02 3.79 -8.97
N ILE A 131 5.39 4.77 -8.13
CA ILE A 131 4.47 5.76 -7.59
C ILE A 131 4.86 7.11 -8.15
N HIS A 132 3.96 7.68 -8.94
CA HIS A 132 4.10 9.00 -9.53
C HIS A 132 3.26 10.00 -8.74
N ARG A 133 3.87 11.11 -8.34
CA ARG A 133 3.19 12.22 -7.67
C ARG A 133 3.43 13.53 -8.40
N SER A 134 2.38 14.34 -8.58
CA SER A 134 2.53 15.61 -9.29
C SER A 134 3.32 16.68 -8.54
N ASP A 135 3.54 16.49 -7.23
CA ASP A 135 4.34 17.38 -6.38
C ASP A 135 5.82 16.96 -6.28
N ARG A 136 6.25 16.01 -7.14
CA ARG A 136 7.59 15.45 -7.13
C ARG A 136 8.14 15.24 -8.53
N ASP A 137 9.43 15.50 -8.66
CA ASP A 137 10.17 15.26 -9.90
C ASP A 137 10.68 13.81 -10.03
N ARG A 138 10.50 12.99 -8.98
CA ARG A 138 10.98 11.61 -8.95
C ARG A 138 9.82 10.65 -8.72
N THR A 139 9.87 9.53 -9.42
CA THR A 139 9.04 8.36 -9.18
C THR A 139 9.62 7.55 -8.03
N ASP A 140 8.79 7.23 -7.04
CA ASP A 140 9.17 6.35 -5.94
C ASP A 140 8.93 4.89 -6.39
N ARG A 141 9.90 3.99 -6.16
CA ARG A 141 9.78 2.56 -6.51
C ARG A 141 9.74 1.71 -5.25
N VAL A 142 8.72 0.87 -5.10
CA VAL A 142 8.52 -0.03 -3.97
C VAL A 142 8.62 -1.48 -4.45
N SER A 143 9.38 -2.31 -3.73
CA SER A 143 9.55 -3.73 -4.02
C SER A 143 8.71 -4.56 -3.07
N PHE A 144 7.97 -5.50 -3.66
CA PHE A 144 7.24 -6.57 -3.00
C PHE A 144 7.84 -7.90 -3.41
N GLU A 145 9.17 -7.99 -3.51
CA GLU A 145 9.89 -9.20 -3.89
C GLU A 145 10.26 -10.06 -2.68
N ARG A 146 10.30 -11.37 -2.91
CA ARG A 146 10.81 -12.35 -1.95
C ARG A 146 12.32 -12.15 -1.80
N PRO A 147 12.85 -11.84 -0.60
CA PRO A 147 14.28 -11.78 -0.39
C PRO A 147 14.94 -13.13 -0.70
N MET A 148 16.05 -13.10 -1.45
CA MET A 148 16.74 -14.31 -1.93
C MET A 148 17.18 -15.29 -0.84
N PHE A 149 17.33 -14.82 0.41
CA PHE A 149 17.76 -15.66 1.54
C PHE A 149 16.61 -16.46 2.18
N MET A 150 15.34 -16.19 1.83
CA MET A 150 14.22 -16.93 2.38
C MET A 150 13.98 -18.23 1.58
N PRO A 151 13.66 -19.37 2.21
CA PRO A 151 13.43 -20.67 1.54
C PRO A 151 12.13 -20.70 0.71
N PRO A 152 12.11 -21.12 -0.56
CA PRO A 152 11.00 -20.95 -1.51
C PRO A 152 9.60 -21.21 -0.96
N ALA A 153 8.58 -20.65 -1.62
CA ALA A 153 7.19 -20.87 -1.22
C ALA A 153 6.93 -22.37 -0.99
N PRO A 154 6.15 -22.77 0.04
CA PRO A 154 5.83 -24.17 0.33
C PRO A 154 5.23 -24.94 -0.85
N HIS A 155 4.71 -24.21 -1.84
CA HIS A 155 4.24 -24.72 -3.12
C HIS A 155 4.97 -24.00 -4.24
N PRO A 156 5.35 -24.71 -5.32
CA PRO A 156 6.36 -24.23 -6.24
C PRO A 156 5.97 -22.90 -6.88
N GLU A 157 6.92 -21.98 -6.87
CA GLU A 157 6.97 -20.85 -7.81
C GLU A 157 6.92 -21.48 -9.20
N VAL A 158 5.75 -21.43 -9.85
CA VAL A 158 5.64 -21.87 -11.24
C VAL A 158 6.62 -21.00 -12.01
N GLU A 159 7.65 -21.60 -12.62
CA GLU A 159 8.50 -20.92 -13.60
C GLU A 159 7.57 -20.37 -14.70
N ILE A 160 7.18 -19.10 -14.58
CA ILE A 160 6.57 -18.37 -15.67
C ILE A 160 7.68 -18.28 -16.70
N ARG A 161 7.63 -19.18 -17.70
CA ARG A 161 8.54 -19.21 -18.84
C ARG A 161 8.82 -17.78 -19.26
N GLN A 162 10.08 -17.36 -19.17
CA GLN A 162 10.58 -16.16 -19.82
C GLN A 162 10.05 -16.15 -21.26
N ARG A 163 9.04 -15.32 -21.53
CA ARG A 163 8.64 -15.03 -22.90
C ARG A 163 9.82 -14.26 -23.49
N ARG A 164 10.66 -14.97 -24.24
CA ARG A 164 11.72 -14.38 -25.06
C ARG A 164 11.12 -13.24 -25.88
N ARG A 165 11.31 -12.00 -25.43
CA ARG A 165 11.12 -10.82 -26.28
C ARG A 165 12.21 -10.84 -27.35
N GLY A 166 11.82 -11.37 -28.52
CA GLY A 166 12.26 -10.99 -29.87
C GLY A 166 13.75 -11.01 -30.26
N ARG A 167 14.05 -11.68 -31.37
CA ARG A 167 14.71 -11.03 -32.52
C ARG A 167 14.64 -11.93 -33.75
N GLY A 168 14.01 -11.43 -34.81
CA GLY A 168 14.14 -12.03 -36.13
C GLY A 168 15.57 -11.90 -36.65
N SER A 169 15.98 -12.88 -37.47
CA SER A 169 16.93 -12.71 -38.57
C SER A 169 17.02 -14.03 -39.34
N GLY A 170 17.06 -13.94 -40.67
CA GLY A 170 17.61 -15.00 -41.52
C GLY A 170 16.60 -15.84 -42.29
N LYS A 171 16.13 -15.30 -43.43
CA LYS A 171 15.89 -16.14 -44.61
C LYS A 171 17.19 -16.87 -44.94
N SER A 172 17.13 -18.20 -45.06
CA SER A 172 18.04 -18.95 -45.92
C SER A 172 17.23 -19.94 -46.72
N VAL A 173 17.11 -19.63 -48.01
CA VAL A 173 16.79 -20.55 -49.08
C VAL A 173 17.96 -21.53 -49.20
N GLU A 174 17.71 -22.82 -49.26
CA GLU A 174 18.61 -23.71 -49.99
C GLU A 174 17.83 -24.77 -50.75
N ASN A 175 18.03 -24.73 -52.07
CA ASN A 175 17.58 -25.69 -53.06
C ASN A 175 18.55 -26.87 -53.08
N ARG A 176 18.05 -28.10 -52.97
CA ARG A 176 18.19 -29.22 -53.94
C ARG A 176 17.83 -30.55 -53.32
#